data_AF-A0A3B8LH79-F1
#
_entry.id   AF-A0A3B8LH79-F1
#
_cell.length_a   1.000
_cell.length_b   1.000
_cell.length_c   1.000
_cell.angle_alpha   90.00
_cell.angle_beta   90.00
_cell.angle_gamma   90.00
#
_symmetry.space_group_name_H-M   'P 1'
#
loop_
_entity.id
_entity.type
_entity.pdbx_description
1 polymer ?
#
loop_
_entity_poly.entity_id
_entity_poly.type
_entity_poly.pdbx_seq_one_letter_code
_entity_poly.pdbx_strand_id
1 'polypeptide(L)' 'EALLNFQTMTSDLTGLPLSNASLLDEATAAAEAMSLAYNVARQKKKDFFIAEDCHPQTL' A
#
# COMPACT_ATOMS: atom_id res chain seq x y z
N GLU A 1 2.65 -20.15 10.65
CA GLU A 1 1.17 -20.09 10.51
C GLU A 1 0.60 -18.70 10.80
N ALA A 2 0.91 -18.06 11.94
CA ALA A 2 0.35 -16.74 12.29
C ALA A 2 0.49 -15.66 11.19
N LEU A 3 1.65 -15.57 10.52
CA LEU A 3 1.85 -14.61 9.42
C LEU A 3 1.01 -14.92 8.17
N LEU A 4 0.76 -16.19 7.88
CA LEU A 4 -0.10 -16.58 6.76
C LEU A 4 -1.56 -16.25 7.09
N ASN A 5 -1.99 -16.47 8.34
CA ASN A 5 -3.33 -16.07 8.80
C ASN A 5 -3.52 -14.55 8.72
N PHE A 6 -2.49 -13.76 9.06
CA PHE A 6 -2.52 -12.31 8.90
C PHE A 6 -2.71 -11.90 7.43
N GLN A 7 -1.98 -12.53 6.52
CA GLN A 7 -2.11 -12.30 5.08
C GLN A 7 -3.51 -12.65 4.57
N THR A 8 -4.03 -13.82 4.94
CA THR A 8 -5.39 -14.25 4.56
C THR A 8 -6.44 -13.27 5.09
N MET A 9 -6.36 -12.89 6.37
CA MET A 9 -7.27 -11.91 6.97
C MET A 9 -7.26 -10.58 6.21
N THR A 10 -6.07 -10.04 5.88
CA THR A 10 -5.95 -8.78 5.16
C THR A 10 -6.48 -8.88 3.73
N SER A 11 -6.19 -9.98 3.01
CA SER A 11 -6.73 -10.24 1.67
C SER A 11 -8.26 -10.33 1.69
N ASP A 12 -8.84 -11.05 2.66
CA ASP A 12 -10.29 -11.23 2.79
C ASP A 12 -11.01 -9.91 3.10
N LEU A 13 -10.44 -9.06 3.96
CA LEU A 13 -11.02 -7.77 4.33
C LEU A 13 -10.91 -6.71 3.22
N THR A 14 -9.81 -6.70 2.48
CA THR A 14 -9.57 -5.70 1.41
C THR A 14 -10.13 -6.14 0.06
N GLY A 15 -10.42 -7.43 -0.11
CA GLY A 15 -10.83 -8.01 -1.39
C GLY A 15 -9.69 -8.10 -2.42
N LEU A 16 -8.43 -7.93 -2.00
CA LEU A 16 -7.26 -8.02 -2.87
C LEU A 16 -6.72 -9.45 -2.94
N PRO A 17 -6.13 -9.87 -4.09
CA PRO A 17 -5.69 -11.25 -4.27
C PRO A 17 -4.44 -11.61 -3.46
N LEU A 18 -3.71 -10.64 -2.92
CA LEU A 18 -2.47 -10.85 -2.17
C LEU A 18 -2.22 -9.72 -1.16
N SER A 19 -1.74 -10.10 0.03
CA SER A 19 -1.23 -9.21 1.07
C SER A 19 0.18 -9.63 1.48
N ASN A 20 0.98 -8.67 1.96
CA ASN A 20 2.27 -8.96 2.61
C ASN A 20 2.07 -9.29 4.11
N ALA A 21 3.17 -9.61 4.80
CA ALA A 21 3.15 -10.01 6.21
C ALA A 21 3.06 -8.84 7.21
N SER A 22 3.26 -7.60 6.77
CA SER A 22 3.18 -6.32 7.51
C SER A 22 4.05 -5.26 6.83
N LEU A 23 3.87 -3.99 7.22
CA LEU A 23 4.79 -2.87 7.00
C LEU A 23 4.99 -2.11 8.32
N LEU A 24 5.85 -1.08 8.30
CA LEU A 24 6.21 -0.32 9.50
C LEU A 24 5.02 0.49 10.05
N ASP A 25 4.38 1.27 9.18
CA ASP A 25 3.23 2.12 9.49
C ASP A 25 2.45 2.47 8.22
N GLU A 26 1.34 3.20 8.37
CA GLU A 26 0.48 3.60 7.25
C GLU A 26 1.20 4.54 6.26
N ALA A 27 1.98 5.50 6.75
CA ALA A 27 2.66 6.49 5.91
C ALA A 27 3.70 5.83 5.01
N THR A 28 4.52 4.94 5.58
CA THR A 28 5.48 4.14 4.82
C THR A 28 4.79 3.17 3.87
N ALA A 29 3.65 2.58 4.26
CA ALA A 29 2.85 1.74 3.37
C ALA A 29 2.30 2.51 2.15
N ALA A 30 1.81 3.73 2.35
CA ALA A 30 1.36 4.60 1.25
C ALA A 30 2.52 4.98 0.32
N ALA A 31 3.72 5.26 0.87
CA ALA A 31 4.91 5.55 0.08
C ALA A 31 5.39 4.34 -0.74
N GLU A 32 5.33 3.13 -0.18
CA GLU A 32 5.60 1.89 -0.91
C GLU A 32 4.58 1.66 -2.03
N ALA A 33 3.29 1.96 -1.79
CA ALA A 33 2.26 1.88 -2.82
C ALA A 33 2.51 2.86 -3.98
N MET A 34 2.92 4.09 -3.69
CA MET A 34 3.34 5.06 -4.72
C MET A 34 4.54 4.55 -5.52
N SER A 35 5.54 3.97 -4.84
CA SER A 35 6.72 3.39 -5.48
C SER A 35 6.38 2.19 -6.37
N LEU A 36 5.47 1.32 -5.92
CA LEU A 36 4.95 0.21 -6.70
C LEU A 36 4.24 0.72 -7.97
N ALA A 37 3.34 1.70 -7.82
CA ALA A 37 2.61 2.29 -8.94
C ALA A 37 3.55 2.95 -9.97
N TYR A 38 4.57 3.67 -9.51
CA TYR A 38 5.58 4.28 -10.36
C TYR A 38 6.36 3.23 -11.18
N ASN A 39 6.73 2.12 -10.55
CA ASN A 39 7.43 1.02 -11.21
C ASN A 39 6.53 0.27 -12.21
N VAL A 40 5.28 -0.02 -11.85
CA VAL A 40 4.29 -0.63 -12.76
C VAL A 40 4.03 0.28 -13.98
N ALA A 41 4.01 1.59 -13.78
CA ALA A 41 3.89 2.59 -14.84
C ALA A 41 5.17 2.79 -15.68
N ARG A 42 6.23 2.01 -15.44
CA ARG A 42 7.54 2.09 -16.10
C ARG A 42 8.14 3.50 -16.04
N GLN A 43 7.96 4.19 -14.91
CA GLN A 43 8.59 5.47 -14.63
C GLN A 43 8.20 6.60 -15.63
N LYS A 44 7.09 6.43 -16.35
CA LYS A 44 6.65 7.36 -17.40
C LYS A 44 6.00 8.64 -16.85
N LYS A 45 5.42 8.58 -15.66
CA LYS A 45 4.74 9.70 -15.00
C LYS A 45 5.40 9.97 -13.66
N LYS A 46 5.70 11.24 -13.38
CA LYS A 46 6.34 11.69 -12.13
C LYS A 46 5.37 12.36 -11.18
N ASP A 47 4.20 12.75 -11.67
CA ASP A 47 3.15 13.35 -10.86
C ASP A 47 2.27 12.26 -10.24
N PHE A 48 1.98 12.38 -8.94
CA PHE A 48 1.12 11.49 -8.19
C PHE A 48 0.05 12.32 -7.48
N PHE A 49 -1.21 11.90 -7.59
CA PHE A 49 -2.33 12.61 -6.97
C PHE A 49 -2.56 12.07 -5.55
N ILE A 50 -2.72 12.97 -4.59
CA ILE A 50 -3.02 12.65 -3.19
C ILE A 50 -4.27 13.44 -2.78
N ALA A 51 -5.21 12.78 -2.12
CA ALA A 51 -6.45 13.42 -1.69
C ALA A 51 -6.23 14.28 -0.43
N GLU A 52 -6.94 15.39 -0.33
CA GLU A 52 -6.80 16.36 0.77
C GLU A 52 -7.33 15.84 2.12
N ASP A 53 -8.17 14.80 2.10
CA ASP A 53 -8.78 14.16 3.26
C ASP A 53 -7.98 12.98 3.82
N CYS A 54 -6.81 12.68 3.23
CA CYS A 54 -5.84 11.76 3.83
C CYS A 54 -5.33 12.30 5.16
N HIS A 55 -4.91 11.40 6.05
CA HIS A 55 -4.38 11.81 7.34
C HIS A 55 -3.08 12.62 7.18
N PRO A 56 -2.89 13.73 7.93
CA PRO A 56 -1.74 14.62 7.75
C PRO A 56 -0.37 13.96 7.92
N GLN A 57 -0.26 12.88 8.70
CA GLN A 57 0.99 12.13 8.86
C GLN A 57 1.32 11.22 7.67
N THR A 58 0.34 10.96 6.80
CA THR A 58 0.46 10.14 5.60
C THR A 58 0.79 11.01 4.37
N LEU A 59 0.57 12.33 4.46
CA LEU A 59 0.91 13.36 3.47
C LEU A 59 2.36 13.83 3.60
#